data_AF-A0A314ZG32-F1
#
_entry.id   AF-A0A314ZG32-F1
#
_cell.length_a   1.000
_cell.length_b   1.000
_cell.length_c   1.000
_cell.angle_alpha   90.00
_cell.angle_beta   90.00
_cell.angle_gamma   90.00
#
_symmetry.space_group_name_H-M   'P 1'
#
loop_
_entity.id
_entity.type
_entity.pdbx_description
1 polymer ?
#
loop_
_entity_poly.entity_id
_entity_poly.type
_entity_poly.pdbx_seq_one_letter_code
_entity_poly.pdbx_strand_id
1 'polypeptide(L)'
;MVRSEDRFEIAFFDLETTKPGQEFIILEFGAILVCPRKLVELDNYSTLVRPADLSSIASLPMRSNGINRDTVASSPTFQDIADEVYDILHGRIWAGHNILGFDCARIQEAFAHIGRPAPKPKGYIDSLALLRQRFGRRAGDMKMETLANYFGLGPQEHRSLADVRMNLEVLKYCATVLFLESSLPDAAVGFLEPDQVFIPSIYPSLVPSYSGSQRIKLLYDLQLCCRHMKLRFGININSKFSDNAGRPKLDIIADASPNLCKVLDACNDIASKFSVDSGSNSEWKPVVIWQQGFYDYPAVRLHIPASGDIRI
;
A
#
# COMPACT_ATOMS: atom_id res chain seq x y z
N MET A 1 -3.63 -7.48 43.68
CA MET A 1 -2.83 -7.87 42.51
C MET A 1 -3.67 -7.61 41.26
N VAL A 2 -3.47 -6.46 40.62
CA VAL A 2 -4.09 -6.20 39.30
C VAL A 2 -3.26 -6.99 38.30
N ARG A 3 -3.83 -7.98 37.63
CA ARG A 3 -3.16 -8.59 36.48
C ARG A 3 -2.97 -7.47 35.46
N SER A 4 -1.72 -7.11 35.21
CA SER A 4 -1.32 -6.50 33.97
C SER A 4 -1.57 -7.54 32.86
N GLU A 5 -2.82 -7.65 32.40
CA GLU A 5 -3.14 -8.44 31.22
C GLU A 5 -2.62 -7.65 30.02
N ASP A 6 -1.36 -7.90 29.68
CA ASP A 6 -0.86 -7.47 28.39
C ASP A 6 -1.73 -8.14 27.32
N ARG A 7 -2.61 -7.35 26.71
CA ARG A 7 -3.42 -7.79 25.58
C ARG A 7 -2.49 -7.93 24.38
N PHE A 8 -2.24 -9.18 23.98
CA PHE A 8 -1.31 -9.54 22.91
C PHE A 8 -2.02 -9.81 21.58
N GLU A 9 -3.35 -9.93 21.59
CA GLU A 9 -4.13 -10.16 20.37
C GLU A 9 -4.10 -8.93 19.46
N ILE A 10 -4.21 -9.18 18.16
CA ILE A 10 -4.47 -8.14 17.18
C ILE A 10 -5.99 -8.08 17.00
N ALA A 11 -6.58 -6.91 17.21
CA ALA A 11 -7.99 -6.68 16.94
C ALA A 11 -8.15 -6.27 15.48
N PHE A 12 -8.65 -7.18 14.66
CA PHE A 12 -9.12 -6.83 13.32
C PHE A 12 -10.55 -6.34 13.42
N PHE A 13 -10.90 -5.21 12.82
CA PHE A 13 -12.28 -4.73 12.79
C PHE A 13 -12.61 -3.97 11.50
N ASP A 14 -13.90 -3.89 11.23
CA ASP A 14 -14.52 -3.19 10.10
C ASP A 14 -15.89 -2.64 10.53
N LEU A 15 -16.35 -1.59 9.84
CA LEU A 15 -17.62 -0.94 10.10
C LEU A 15 -18.47 -0.80 8.84
N GLU A 16 -19.72 -1.26 8.91
CA GLU A 16 -20.74 -0.79 7.99
C GLU A 16 -21.28 0.56 8.46
N THR A 17 -21.35 1.52 7.55
CA THR A 17 -21.79 2.89 7.86
C THR A 17 -22.85 3.39 6.88
N THR A 18 -23.48 4.53 7.18
CA THR A 18 -24.29 5.29 6.21
C THR A 18 -23.44 5.78 5.02
N LYS A 19 -24.10 6.15 3.91
CA LYS A 19 -23.41 6.49 2.65
C LYS A 19 -22.53 7.76 2.79
N PRO A 20 -21.43 7.85 2.02
CA PRO A 20 -20.66 9.08 1.87
C PRO A 20 -21.52 10.26 1.39
N GLY A 21 -21.33 11.44 1.97
CA GLY A 21 -22.07 12.67 1.63
C GLY A 21 -23.10 13.11 2.69
N GLN A 22 -23.30 12.31 3.72
CA GLN A 22 -23.96 12.67 4.99
C GLN A 22 -22.98 12.45 6.15
N GLU A 23 -23.41 12.77 7.36
CA GLU A 23 -22.70 12.36 8.58
C GLU A 23 -22.58 10.82 8.62
N PHE A 24 -21.38 10.33 8.88
CA PHE A 24 -21.12 8.89 8.95
C PHE A 24 -21.66 8.33 10.27
N ILE A 25 -22.61 7.41 10.16
CA ILE A 25 -23.21 6.71 11.28
C ILE A 25 -22.85 5.24 11.17
N ILE A 26 -22.36 4.66 12.26
CA ILE A 26 -22.08 3.23 12.37
C ILE A 26 -23.40 2.46 12.41
N LEU A 27 -23.54 1.48 11.52
CA LEU A 27 -24.71 0.58 11.38
C LEU A 27 -24.37 -0.86 11.74
N GLU A 28 -23.11 -1.24 11.65
CA GLU A 28 -22.59 -2.53 12.11
C GLU A 28 -21.17 -2.31 12.64
N PHE A 29 -20.85 -3.02 13.71
CA PHE A 29 -19.48 -3.21 14.18
C PHE A 29 -19.16 -4.70 14.08
N GLY A 30 -18.05 -5.05 13.43
CA GLY A 30 -17.55 -6.41 13.38
C GLY A 30 -16.06 -6.44 13.72
N ALA A 31 -15.67 -7.39 14.58
CA ALA A 31 -14.29 -7.56 14.98
C ALA A 31 -13.94 -9.03 15.24
N ILE A 32 -12.67 -9.37 15.05
CA ILE A 32 -12.07 -10.63 15.50
C ILE A 32 -10.78 -10.34 16.28
N LEU A 33 -10.52 -11.13 17.31
CA LEU A 33 -9.24 -11.15 18.01
C LEU A 33 -8.36 -12.23 17.42
N VAL A 34 -7.16 -11.85 16.97
CA VAL A 34 -6.25 -12.76 16.25
C VAL A 34 -5.00 -13.01 17.07
N CYS A 35 -4.60 -14.28 17.16
CA CYS A 35 -3.30 -14.65 17.74
C CYS A 35 -2.16 -14.19 16.82
N PRO A 36 -1.26 -13.28 17.23
CA PRO A 36 -0.20 -12.77 16.35
C PRO A 36 0.81 -13.83 15.92
N ARG A 37 0.93 -14.94 16.67
CA ARG A 37 1.89 -16.02 16.38
C ARG A 37 1.33 -17.12 15.49
N LYS A 38 0.02 -17.33 15.52
CA LYS A 38 -0.66 -18.45 14.83
C LYS A 38 -1.61 -17.98 13.73
N LEU A 39 -1.96 -16.68 13.71
CA LEU A 39 -2.91 -16.08 12.78
C LEU A 39 -4.28 -16.79 12.77
N VAL A 40 -4.67 -17.33 13.91
CA VAL A 40 -5.99 -17.93 14.14
C VAL A 40 -6.89 -16.94 14.86
N GLU A 41 -8.15 -16.93 14.48
CA GLU A 41 -9.23 -16.26 15.21
C GLU A 41 -9.35 -16.92 16.60
N LEU A 42 -9.23 -16.11 17.64
CA LEU A 42 -9.38 -16.51 19.04
C LEU A 42 -10.76 -16.20 19.56
N ASP A 43 -11.34 -15.09 19.10
CA ASP A 43 -12.66 -14.61 19.47
C ASP A 43 -13.23 -13.71 18.37
N ASN A 44 -14.54 -13.49 18.39
CA ASN A 44 -15.22 -12.57 17.49
C ASN A 44 -16.39 -11.87 18.16
N TYR A 45 -16.70 -10.68 17.67
CA TYR A 45 -17.86 -9.92 18.07
C TYR A 45 -18.46 -9.22 16.85
N SER A 46 -19.77 -9.27 16.72
CA SER A 46 -20.47 -8.54 15.68
C SER A 46 -21.87 -8.17 16.12
N THR A 47 -22.25 -6.93 15.85
CA THR A 47 -23.60 -6.44 16.13
C THR A 47 -23.96 -5.33 15.16
N LEU A 48 -25.24 -5.28 14.79
CA LEU A 48 -25.82 -4.07 14.23
C LEU A 48 -25.86 -2.97 15.31
N VAL A 49 -25.86 -1.72 14.85
CA VAL A 49 -25.83 -0.53 15.70
C VAL A 49 -26.95 0.40 15.29
N ARG A 50 -27.83 0.69 16.24
CA ARG A 50 -28.94 1.62 16.05
C ARG A 50 -28.46 3.05 16.25
N PRO A 51 -28.71 3.98 15.30
CA PRO A 51 -28.43 5.40 15.51
C PRO A 51 -29.35 6.00 16.57
N ALA A 52 -28.88 7.07 17.20
CA ALA A 52 -29.70 7.86 18.13
C ALA A 52 -30.91 8.49 17.42
N ASP A 53 -30.71 8.99 16.20
CA ASP A 53 -31.78 9.48 15.33
C ASP A 53 -32.11 8.47 14.22
N LEU A 54 -33.33 7.91 14.28
CA LEU A 54 -33.81 6.97 13.26
C LEU A 54 -34.14 7.65 11.92
N SER A 55 -34.24 8.98 11.87
CA SER A 55 -34.41 9.72 10.62
C SER A 55 -33.21 9.54 9.69
N SER A 56 -32.00 9.37 10.25
CA SER A 56 -30.76 9.18 9.51
C SER A 56 -30.71 7.87 8.72
N ILE A 57 -31.55 6.89 9.06
CA ILE A 57 -31.70 5.61 8.34
C ILE A 57 -33.03 5.52 7.59
N ALA A 58 -33.84 6.58 7.55
CA ALA A 58 -35.11 6.58 6.83
C ALA A 58 -34.91 6.39 5.31
N SER A 59 -33.78 6.84 4.78
CA SER A 59 -33.39 6.70 3.37
C SER A 59 -32.37 5.58 3.12
N LEU A 60 -32.20 4.65 4.08
CA LEU A 60 -31.25 3.55 3.90
C LEU A 60 -31.67 2.74 2.66
N PRO A 61 -30.86 2.72 1.60
CA PRO A 61 -31.21 1.96 0.41
C PRO A 61 -31.26 0.48 0.76
N MET A 62 -32.06 -0.30 0.01
CA MET A 62 -32.02 -1.74 0.12
C MET A 62 -30.60 -2.21 -0.21
N ARG A 63 -29.86 -2.67 0.79
CA ARG A 63 -28.49 -3.15 0.64
C ARG A 63 -28.51 -4.65 0.35
N SER A 64 -27.61 -5.10 -0.51
CA SER A 64 -27.41 -6.53 -0.81
C SER A 64 -26.91 -7.32 0.40
N ASN A 65 -26.34 -6.65 1.41
CA ASN A 65 -25.79 -7.27 2.62
C ASN A 65 -26.84 -7.59 3.70
N GLY A 66 -28.12 -7.28 3.46
CA GLY A 66 -29.22 -7.60 4.37
C GLY A 66 -29.41 -6.62 5.54
N ILE A 67 -28.57 -5.59 5.68
CA ILE A 67 -28.77 -4.51 6.65
C ILE A 67 -29.97 -3.68 6.20
N ASN A 68 -31.06 -3.76 6.96
CA ASN A 68 -32.29 -3.04 6.69
C ASN A 68 -32.74 -2.22 7.90
N ARG A 69 -33.65 -1.27 7.64
CA ARG A 69 -34.13 -0.31 8.65
C ARG A 69 -34.73 -1.00 9.86
N ASP A 70 -35.55 -2.03 9.66
CA ASP A 70 -36.27 -2.68 10.73
C ASP A 70 -35.30 -3.39 11.68
N THR A 71 -34.34 -4.14 11.14
CA THR A 71 -33.30 -4.81 11.93
C THR A 71 -32.41 -3.82 12.68
N VAL A 72 -32.04 -2.70 12.04
CA VAL A 72 -31.21 -1.67 12.68
C VAL A 72 -31.99 -0.94 13.77
N ALA A 73 -33.28 -0.64 13.56
CA ALA A 73 -34.11 0.05 14.54
C ALA A 73 -34.36 -0.76 15.82
N SER A 74 -34.33 -2.09 15.73
CA SER A 74 -34.43 -3.00 16.89
C SER A 74 -33.08 -3.35 17.54
N SER A 75 -31.97 -2.86 16.99
CA SER A 75 -30.60 -3.17 17.46
C SER A 75 -30.19 -2.29 18.65
N PRO A 76 -29.15 -2.68 19.42
CA PRO A 76 -28.60 -1.84 20.48
C PRO A 76 -28.01 -0.53 19.92
N THR A 77 -27.98 0.52 20.74
CA THR A 77 -27.30 1.77 20.39
C THR A 77 -25.79 1.63 20.54
N PHE A 78 -25.02 2.56 19.98
CA PHE A 78 -23.58 2.60 20.22
C PHE A 78 -23.23 2.73 21.71
N GLN A 79 -24.04 3.47 22.48
CA GLN A 79 -23.85 3.61 23.92
C GLN A 79 -24.00 2.27 24.66
N ASP A 80 -24.93 1.41 24.22
CA ASP A 80 -25.16 0.09 24.81
C ASP A 80 -24.00 -0.88 24.57
N ILE A 81 -23.30 -0.75 23.44
CA ILE A 81 -22.18 -1.62 23.05
C ILE A 81 -20.81 -1.04 23.35
N ALA A 82 -20.73 0.21 23.83
CA ALA A 82 -19.49 0.96 23.96
C ALA A 82 -18.49 0.30 24.92
N ASP A 83 -18.95 -0.39 25.96
CA ASP A 83 -18.07 -1.13 26.88
C ASP A 83 -17.39 -2.31 26.18
N GLU A 84 -18.15 -3.08 25.40
CA GLU A 84 -17.66 -4.24 24.65
C GLU A 84 -16.67 -3.79 23.56
N VAL A 85 -17.03 -2.77 22.78
CA VAL A 85 -16.15 -2.20 21.76
C VAL A 85 -14.86 -1.66 22.40
N TYR A 86 -14.97 -0.99 23.56
CA TYR A 86 -13.80 -0.50 24.28
C TYR A 86 -12.90 -1.65 24.73
N ASP A 87 -13.47 -2.72 25.30
CA ASP A 87 -12.70 -3.88 25.74
C ASP A 87 -11.98 -4.55 24.56
N ILE A 88 -12.68 -4.79 23.44
CA ILE A 88 -12.11 -5.40 22.23
C ILE A 88 -10.94 -4.58 21.70
N LEU A 89 -11.06 -3.26 21.67
CA LEU A 89 -10.10 -2.38 20.98
C LEU A 89 -8.98 -1.86 21.90
N HIS A 90 -9.27 -1.51 23.15
CA HIS A 90 -8.32 -0.79 23.99
C HIS A 90 -7.09 -1.63 24.31
N GLY A 91 -5.90 -1.03 24.13
CA GLY A 91 -4.64 -1.69 24.46
C GLY A 91 -4.24 -2.82 23.52
N ARG A 92 -4.87 -2.95 22.34
CA ARG A 92 -4.49 -3.90 21.27
C ARG A 92 -3.92 -3.20 20.04
N ILE A 93 -3.28 -3.96 19.16
CA ILE A 93 -2.97 -3.48 17.81
C ILE A 93 -4.26 -3.53 17.00
N TRP A 94 -4.55 -2.48 16.26
CA TRP A 94 -5.73 -2.40 15.40
C TRP A 94 -5.35 -2.75 13.97
N ALA A 95 -6.13 -3.63 13.35
CA ALA A 95 -5.90 -4.04 11.97
C ALA A 95 -7.21 -3.98 11.16
N GLY A 96 -7.10 -3.61 9.89
CA GLY A 96 -8.25 -3.41 9.03
C GLY A 96 -7.82 -3.01 7.63
N HIS A 97 -8.77 -2.78 6.72
CA HIS A 97 -8.46 -2.41 5.34
C HIS A 97 -8.88 -0.97 5.11
N ASN A 98 -7.91 -0.08 4.86
CA ASN A 98 -8.12 1.36 4.90
C ASN A 98 -8.56 1.88 6.28
N ILE A 99 -8.20 1.16 7.35
CA ILE A 99 -8.65 1.44 8.71
C ILE A 99 -8.23 2.82 9.20
N LEU A 100 -7.04 3.29 8.79
CA LEU A 100 -6.54 4.63 9.14
C LEU A 100 -7.31 5.73 8.41
N GLY A 101 -7.76 5.45 7.19
CA GLY A 101 -8.52 6.39 6.37
C GLY A 101 -10.00 6.43 6.71
N PHE A 102 -10.51 5.44 7.48
CA PHE A 102 -11.94 5.27 7.68
C PHE A 102 -12.33 4.87 9.11
N ASP A 103 -12.22 3.59 9.47
CA ASP A 103 -12.87 3.02 10.65
C ASP A 103 -12.35 3.62 11.98
N CYS A 104 -11.05 3.90 12.06
CA CYS A 104 -10.43 4.51 13.23
C CYS A 104 -11.10 5.85 13.59
N ALA A 105 -11.37 6.69 12.59
CA ALA A 105 -12.01 7.99 12.79
C ALA A 105 -13.46 7.82 13.26
N ARG A 106 -14.20 6.87 12.66
CA ARG A 106 -15.59 6.58 13.02
C ARG A 106 -15.72 6.09 14.46
N ILE A 107 -14.82 5.23 14.93
CA ILE A 107 -14.80 4.79 16.34
C ILE A 107 -14.54 5.99 17.26
N GLN A 108 -13.55 6.83 16.95
CA GLN A 108 -13.25 8.01 17.77
C GLN A 108 -14.45 8.97 17.85
N GLU A 109 -15.08 9.25 16.71
CA GLU A 109 -16.28 10.07 16.62
C GLU A 109 -17.41 9.46 17.45
N ALA A 110 -17.68 8.15 17.33
CA ALA A 110 -18.77 7.49 18.05
C ALA A 110 -18.59 7.54 19.58
N PHE A 111 -17.37 7.34 20.08
CA PHE A 111 -17.08 7.51 21.52
C PHE A 111 -17.21 8.97 21.98
N ALA A 112 -16.78 9.93 21.16
CA ALA A 112 -16.93 11.35 21.46
C ALA A 112 -18.41 11.76 21.56
N HIS A 113 -19.27 11.26 20.67
CA HIS A 113 -20.71 11.55 20.67
C HIS A 113 -21.42 11.11 21.96
N ILE A 114 -21.00 9.99 22.55
CA ILE A 114 -21.56 9.50 23.82
C ILE A 114 -20.82 10.06 25.05
N GLY A 115 -19.92 11.03 24.86
CA GLY A 115 -19.18 11.68 25.95
C GLY A 115 -18.17 10.77 26.66
N ARG A 116 -17.65 9.74 25.98
CA ARG A 116 -16.72 8.75 26.56
C ARG A 116 -15.33 8.82 25.90
N PRO A 117 -14.25 8.50 26.64
CA PRO A 117 -12.93 8.41 26.05
C PRO A 117 -12.85 7.22 25.08
N ALA A 118 -12.35 7.46 23.87
CA ALA A 118 -12.15 6.42 22.86
C ALA A 118 -11.06 5.41 23.29
N PRO A 119 -11.15 4.14 22.84
CA PRO A 119 -10.11 3.15 23.05
C PRO A 119 -8.79 3.58 22.38
N LYS A 120 -7.65 3.22 23.00
CA LYS A 120 -6.32 3.59 22.50
C LYS A 120 -5.59 2.36 21.96
N PRO A 121 -5.15 2.36 20.70
CA PRO A 121 -4.38 1.26 20.13
C PRO A 121 -2.92 1.29 20.59
N LYS A 122 -2.29 0.11 20.64
CA LYS A 122 -0.83 -0.05 20.76
C LYS A 122 -0.10 0.19 19.42
N GLY A 123 -0.81 0.07 18.30
CA GLY A 123 -0.29 0.25 16.95
C GLY A 123 -1.36 -0.04 15.90
N TYR A 124 -1.01 0.16 14.62
CA TYR A 124 -1.93 -0.02 13.49
C TYR A 124 -1.34 -0.93 12.42
N ILE A 125 -2.21 -1.72 11.80
CA ILE A 125 -1.94 -2.48 10.57
C ILE A 125 -3.04 -2.13 9.57
N ASP A 126 -2.78 -1.11 8.75
CA ASP A 126 -3.64 -0.81 7.61
C ASP A 126 -3.24 -1.70 6.43
N SER A 127 -4.03 -2.75 6.19
CA SER A 127 -3.75 -3.72 5.12
C SER A 127 -3.76 -3.08 3.73
N LEU A 128 -4.54 -2.02 3.47
CA LEU A 128 -4.53 -1.36 2.17
C LEU A 128 -3.18 -0.67 1.92
N ALA A 129 -2.72 0.11 2.90
CA ALA A 129 -1.43 0.79 2.82
C ALA A 129 -0.27 -0.21 2.75
N LEU A 130 -0.30 -1.23 3.62
CA LEU A 130 0.73 -2.26 3.69
C LEU A 130 0.83 -3.06 2.38
N LEU A 131 -0.31 -3.53 1.85
CA LEU A 131 -0.33 -4.34 0.63
C LEU A 131 0.00 -3.50 -0.60
N ARG A 132 -0.43 -2.23 -0.69
CA ARG A 132 0.01 -1.33 -1.77
C ARG A 132 1.52 -1.18 -1.79
N GLN A 133 2.16 -1.10 -0.62
CA GLN A 133 3.60 -0.95 -0.50
C GLN A 133 4.35 -2.25 -0.80
N ARG A 134 3.88 -3.40 -0.30
CA ARG A 134 4.63 -4.68 -0.32
C ARG A 134 4.21 -5.59 -1.47
N PHE A 135 2.91 -5.76 -1.67
CA PHE A 135 2.35 -6.62 -2.70
C PHE A 135 2.28 -5.88 -4.05
N GLY A 136 2.02 -4.57 -4.01
CA GLY A 136 1.83 -3.73 -5.20
C GLY A 136 0.51 -4.04 -5.92
N ARG A 137 0.25 -3.33 -7.02
CA ARG A 137 -1.02 -3.36 -7.76
C ARG A 137 -1.22 -4.57 -8.69
N ARG A 138 -0.59 -5.70 -8.38
CA ARG A 138 -0.70 -6.94 -9.19
C ARG A 138 -2.10 -7.55 -9.12
N ALA A 139 -2.83 -7.30 -8.04
CA ALA A 139 -4.25 -7.62 -7.90
C ALA A 139 -5.15 -6.43 -8.26
N GLY A 140 -4.71 -5.49 -9.11
CA GLY A 140 -5.55 -4.37 -9.57
C GLY A 140 -5.59 -3.18 -8.60
N ASP A 141 -6.81 -2.70 -8.29
CA ASP A 141 -7.03 -1.45 -7.53
C ASP A 141 -6.79 -1.58 -6.02
N MET A 142 -6.50 -2.80 -5.55
CA MET A 142 -6.21 -3.17 -4.16
C MET A 142 -7.40 -3.05 -3.21
N LYS A 143 -8.63 -2.94 -3.72
CA LYS A 143 -9.83 -3.09 -2.88
C LYS A 143 -9.95 -4.53 -2.38
N MET A 144 -10.65 -4.70 -1.27
CA MET A 144 -10.88 -6.00 -0.66
C MET A 144 -11.50 -7.00 -1.66
N GLU A 145 -12.59 -6.62 -2.34
CA GLU A 145 -13.21 -7.43 -3.39
C GLU A 145 -12.22 -7.87 -4.48
N THR A 146 -11.40 -6.95 -4.99
CA THR A 146 -10.43 -7.24 -6.05
C THR A 146 -9.34 -8.21 -5.57
N LEU A 147 -8.88 -8.05 -4.32
CA LEU A 147 -7.91 -8.94 -3.68
C LEU A 147 -8.51 -10.33 -3.43
N ALA A 148 -9.75 -10.40 -2.95
CA ALA A 148 -10.45 -11.66 -2.72
C ALA A 148 -10.65 -12.43 -4.03
N ASN A 149 -11.08 -11.74 -5.09
CA ASN A 149 -11.20 -12.32 -6.42
C ASN A 149 -9.87 -12.83 -6.97
N TYR A 150 -8.78 -12.07 -6.78
CA TYR A 150 -7.43 -12.47 -7.20
C TYR A 150 -6.99 -13.81 -6.59
N PHE A 151 -7.37 -14.08 -5.34
CA PHE A 151 -7.03 -15.33 -4.64
C PHE A 151 -8.13 -16.40 -4.69
N GLY A 152 -9.25 -16.14 -5.35
CA GLY A 152 -10.39 -17.06 -5.41
C GLY A 152 -11.09 -17.28 -4.05
N LEU A 153 -11.11 -16.26 -3.19
CA LEU A 153 -11.73 -16.31 -1.85
C LEU A 153 -13.25 -16.10 -1.86
N GLY A 154 -13.84 -15.85 -3.03
CA GLY A 154 -15.27 -15.54 -3.18
C GLY A 154 -15.58 -14.04 -3.10
N PRO A 155 -16.86 -13.67 -3.27
CA PRO A 155 -17.29 -12.27 -3.27
C PRO A 155 -17.26 -11.67 -1.86
N GLN A 156 -16.98 -10.37 -1.78
CA GLN A 156 -17.13 -9.60 -0.54
C GLN A 156 -18.62 -9.47 -0.18
N GLU A 157 -18.98 -9.80 1.06
CA GLU A 157 -20.37 -9.79 1.51
C GLU A 157 -20.85 -8.40 1.95
N HIS A 158 -19.92 -7.47 2.19
CA HIS A 158 -20.20 -6.16 2.78
C HIS A 158 -20.88 -6.31 4.15
N ARG A 159 -20.32 -7.20 4.97
CA ARG A 159 -20.72 -7.43 6.36
C ARG A 159 -19.48 -7.41 7.21
N SER A 160 -19.48 -6.60 8.27
CA SER A 160 -18.25 -6.25 8.97
C SER A 160 -17.47 -7.47 9.46
N LEU A 161 -18.16 -8.48 10.01
CA LEU A 161 -17.48 -9.70 10.47
C LEU A 161 -16.93 -10.56 9.31
N ALA A 162 -17.68 -10.68 8.21
CA ALA A 162 -17.25 -11.43 7.04
C ALA A 162 -16.04 -10.75 6.36
N ASP A 163 -16.10 -9.43 6.23
CA ASP A 163 -15.07 -8.61 5.60
C ASP A 163 -13.78 -8.58 6.44
N VAL A 164 -13.89 -8.57 7.77
CA VAL A 164 -12.76 -8.73 8.69
C VAL A 164 -12.06 -10.08 8.52
N ARG A 165 -12.83 -11.17 8.40
CA ARG A 165 -12.25 -12.50 8.15
C ARG A 165 -11.59 -12.58 6.78
N MET A 166 -12.23 -12.01 5.76
CA MET A 166 -11.68 -11.89 4.41
C MET A 166 -10.37 -11.10 4.42
N ASN A 167 -10.28 -10.01 5.17
CA ASN A 167 -9.07 -9.22 5.33
C ASN A 167 -7.91 -10.05 5.90
N LEU A 168 -8.17 -10.83 6.97
CA LEU A 168 -7.16 -11.72 7.56
C LEU A 168 -6.68 -12.76 6.53
N GLU A 169 -7.58 -13.36 5.77
CA GLU A 169 -7.21 -14.33 4.72
C GLU A 169 -6.40 -13.66 3.60
N VAL A 170 -6.85 -12.52 3.07
CA VAL A 170 -6.09 -11.76 2.06
C VAL A 170 -4.67 -11.45 2.53
N LEU A 171 -4.50 -11.02 3.79
CA LEU A 171 -3.16 -10.81 4.35
C LEU A 171 -2.32 -12.08 4.41
N LYS A 172 -2.89 -13.22 4.81
CA LYS A 172 -2.20 -14.52 4.83
C LYS A 172 -1.75 -14.92 3.43
N TYR A 173 -2.62 -14.80 2.44
CA TYR A 173 -2.29 -15.12 1.04
C TYR A 173 -1.21 -14.19 0.48
N CYS A 174 -1.35 -12.88 0.63
CA CYS A 174 -0.33 -11.92 0.20
C CYS A 174 1.02 -12.17 0.88
N ALA A 175 1.03 -12.40 2.20
CA ALA A 175 2.25 -12.69 2.94
C ALA A 175 2.91 -14.00 2.46
N THR A 176 2.12 -15.03 2.21
CA THR A 176 2.61 -16.32 1.70
C THR A 176 3.21 -16.17 0.30
N VAL A 177 2.54 -15.44 -0.60
CA VAL A 177 3.07 -15.17 -1.95
C VAL A 177 4.40 -14.41 -1.86
N LEU A 178 4.47 -13.33 -1.07
CA LEU A 178 5.71 -12.56 -0.91
C LEU A 178 6.85 -13.41 -0.32
N PHE A 179 6.53 -14.27 0.65
CA PHE A 179 7.50 -15.19 1.24
C PHE A 179 8.03 -16.20 0.21
N LEU A 180 7.13 -16.83 -0.56
CA LEU A 180 7.50 -17.79 -1.59
C LEU A 180 8.31 -17.12 -2.71
N GLU A 181 7.87 -15.97 -3.22
CA GLU A 181 8.56 -15.21 -4.26
C GLU A 181 9.99 -14.84 -3.84
N SER A 182 10.19 -14.45 -2.58
CA SER A 182 11.54 -14.15 -2.09
C SER A 182 12.49 -15.36 -2.11
N SER A 183 11.92 -16.57 -2.12
CA SER A 183 12.62 -17.86 -2.10
C SER A 183 12.75 -18.50 -3.50
N LEU A 184 12.08 -17.95 -4.52
CA LEU A 184 12.19 -18.46 -5.88
C LEU A 184 13.53 -18.06 -6.50
N PRO A 185 14.17 -18.94 -7.31
CA PRO A 185 15.32 -18.57 -8.13
C PRO A 185 14.90 -17.47 -9.13
N ASP A 186 15.75 -16.46 -9.36
CA ASP A 186 15.40 -15.28 -10.17
C ASP A 186 14.86 -15.62 -11.57
N ALA A 187 15.29 -16.74 -12.15
CA ALA A 187 14.80 -17.26 -13.42
C ALA A 187 13.30 -17.64 -13.45
N ALA A 188 12.64 -17.81 -12.30
CA ALA A 188 11.24 -18.23 -12.21
C ALA A 188 10.24 -17.06 -12.14
N VAL A 189 10.69 -15.83 -11.88
CA VAL A 189 9.81 -14.67 -11.64
C VAL A 189 9.75 -13.70 -12.83
N GLY A 190 10.39 -14.04 -13.95
CA GLY A 190 10.35 -13.23 -15.18
C GLY A 190 11.09 -11.89 -15.09
N PHE A 191 11.82 -11.64 -14.00
CA PHE A 191 12.77 -10.54 -13.87
C PHE A 191 14.11 -10.97 -14.46
N LEU A 192 14.76 -10.08 -15.21
CA LEU A 192 16.11 -10.31 -15.72
C LEU A 192 17.13 -9.84 -14.68
N GLU A 193 18.04 -10.74 -14.28
CA GLU A 193 19.27 -10.31 -13.60
C GLU A 193 20.12 -9.46 -14.58
N PRO A 194 20.97 -8.53 -14.10
CA PRO A 194 21.75 -7.65 -14.97
C PRO A 194 22.63 -8.38 -16.01
N ASP A 195 23.05 -9.61 -15.74
CA ASP A 195 23.80 -10.48 -16.65
C ASP A 195 22.93 -11.16 -17.73
N GLN A 196 21.60 -11.21 -17.53
CA GLN A 196 20.63 -11.75 -18.47
C GLN A 196 20.11 -10.70 -19.46
N VAL A 197 20.48 -9.42 -19.29
CA VAL A 197 20.07 -8.33 -20.18
C VAL A 197 20.81 -8.44 -21.51
N PHE A 198 20.06 -8.71 -22.58
CA PHE A 198 20.61 -8.71 -23.94
C PHE A 198 20.66 -7.28 -24.50
N ILE A 199 21.80 -6.61 -24.32
CA ILE A 199 22.04 -5.23 -24.75
C ILE A 199 21.60 -4.92 -26.20
N PRO A 200 21.82 -5.79 -27.21
CA PRO A 200 21.40 -5.51 -28.58
C PRO A 200 19.88 -5.36 -28.78
N SER A 201 19.06 -5.79 -27.81
CA SER A 201 17.61 -5.61 -27.83
C SER A 201 17.15 -4.29 -27.20
N ILE A 202 18.05 -3.44 -26.70
CA ILE A 202 17.73 -2.10 -26.22
C ILE A 202 17.76 -1.15 -27.41
N TYR A 203 16.62 -0.54 -27.73
CA TYR A 203 16.54 0.44 -28.81
C TYR A 203 15.87 1.74 -28.36
N PRO A 204 16.37 2.89 -28.81
CA PRO A 204 15.81 4.19 -28.49
C PRO A 204 14.63 4.53 -29.41
N SER A 205 13.68 5.30 -28.89
CA SER A 205 12.54 5.83 -29.64
C SER A 205 12.24 7.26 -29.23
N LEU A 206 11.75 8.08 -30.17
CA LEU A 206 11.25 9.42 -29.86
C LEU A 206 9.77 9.33 -29.49
N VAL A 207 9.42 9.84 -28.32
CA VAL A 207 8.04 9.90 -27.83
C VAL A 207 7.63 11.37 -27.67
N PRO A 208 6.44 11.76 -28.16
CA PRO A 208 5.92 13.11 -27.96
C PRO A 208 5.75 13.43 -26.46
N SER A 209 6.16 14.63 -26.05
CA SER A 209 5.84 15.21 -24.75
C SER A 209 4.66 16.19 -24.87
N TYR A 210 3.86 16.30 -23.81
CA TYR A 210 2.67 17.18 -23.74
C TYR A 210 2.94 18.66 -24.07
N SER A 211 4.20 19.11 -24.00
CA SER A 211 4.62 20.47 -24.31
C SER A 211 5.11 20.69 -25.75
N GLY A 212 4.93 19.71 -26.65
CA GLY A 212 5.42 19.79 -28.04
C GLY A 212 6.92 19.50 -28.22
N SER A 213 7.62 19.12 -27.15
CA SER A 213 9.00 18.62 -27.20
C SER A 213 9.05 17.11 -27.39
N GLN A 214 10.16 16.58 -27.91
CA GLN A 214 10.37 15.13 -28.03
C GLN A 214 11.21 14.63 -26.83
N ARG A 215 10.90 13.41 -26.36
CA ARG A 215 11.68 12.70 -25.34
C ARG A 215 12.18 11.39 -25.90
N ILE A 216 13.41 11.01 -25.54
CA ILE A 216 13.96 9.70 -25.87
C ILE A 216 13.47 8.70 -24.83
N LYS A 217 12.84 7.62 -25.28
CA LYS A 217 12.45 6.46 -24.48
C LYS A 217 13.20 5.24 -25.00
N LEU A 218 13.95 4.57 -24.13
CA LEU A 218 14.49 3.24 -24.42
C LEU A 218 13.36 2.22 -24.30
N LEU A 219 13.14 1.42 -25.34
CA LEU A 219 12.13 0.37 -25.38
C LEU A 219 12.79 -0.94 -24.95
N TYR A 220 12.80 -1.16 -23.64
CA TYR A 220 13.16 -2.43 -23.00
C TYR A 220 12.44 -2.47 -21.66
N ASP A 221 11.70 -3.56 -21.37
CA ASP A 221 10.96 -3.68 -20.11
C ASP A 221 11.93 -4.10 -19.00
N LEU A 222 12.84 -3.18 -18.65
CA LEU A 222 13.94 -3.42 -17.72
C LEU A 222 13.43 -3.33 -16.28
N GLN A 223 12.95 -4.45 -15.74
CA GLN A 223 12.64 -4.57 -14.32
C GLN A 223 13.87 -5.12 -13.59
N LEU A 224 14.68 -4.21 -13.02
CA LEU A 224 15.89 -4.57 -12.27
C LEU A 224 15.55 -4.93 -10.83
N CYS A 225 15.88 -6.16 -10.43
CA CYS A 225 15.95 -6.53 -9.02
C CYS A 225 17.39 -6.37 -8.54
N CYS A 226 17.64 -5.58 -7.49
CA CYS A 226 18.99 -5.36 -6.96
C CYS A 226 19.03 -5.61 -5.45
N ARG A 227 19.12 -6.89 -5.07
CA ARG A 227 19.02 -7.35 -3.66
C ARG A 227 20.14 -6.85 -2.73
N HIS A 228 21.26 -6.35 -3.28
CA HIS A 228 22.46 -5.94 -2.52
C HIS A 228 22.88 -4.48 -2.74
N MET A 229 22.00 -3.69 -3.35
CA MET A 229 22.30 -2.28 -3.61
C MET A 229 22.40 -1.50 -2.31
N LYS A 230 23.60 -0.99 -1.99
CA LYS A 230 23.78 -0.08 -0.86
C LYS A 230 23.38 1.32 -1.29
N LEU A 231 22.23 1.77 -0.81
CA LEU A 231 21.74 3.12 -1.01
C LEU A 231 22.54 4.11 -0.14
N ARG A 232 23.27 5.03 -0.78
CA ARG A 232 23.87 6.19 -0.14
C ARG A 232 22.96 7.39 -0.37
N PHE A 233 22.17 7.75 0.64
CA PHE A 233 21.22 8.85 0.52
C PHE A 233 21.92 10.21 0.57
N GLY A 234 21.53 11.09 -0.34
CA GLY A 234 21.62 12.55 -0.17
C GLY A 234 20.23 13.15 -0.31
N ILE A 235 19.36 13.01 0.70
CA ILE A 235 18.10 13.75 0.74
C ILE A 235 18.44 15.20 1.08
N ASN A 236 18.78 16.01 0.08
CA ASN A 236 18.96 17.44 0.27
C ASN A 236 17.58 18.12 0.12
N ILE A 237 16.90 18.29 1.24
CA ILE A 237 15.56 18.92 1.36
C ILE A 237 15.61 20.41 0.97
N ASN A 238 16.79 21.00 0.81
CA ASN A 238 16.92 22.33 0.22
C ASN A 238 16.61 22.27 -1.28
N SER A 239 15.48 22.87 -1.66
CA SER A 239 14.96 23.45 -2.93
C SER A 239 15.78 23.48 -4.23
N LYS A 240 17.01 22.98 -4.30
CA LYS A 240 17.88 22.91 -5.48
C LYS A 240 17.60 21.72 -6.41
N PHE A 241 16.74 20.78 -6.01
CA PHE A 241 16.45 19.57 -6.79
C PHE A 241 14.94 19.36 -7.01
N SER A 242 14.21 20.45 -7.23
CA SER A 242 12.87 20.37 -7.81
C SER A 242 12.96 20.43 -9.34
N ASP A 243 12.10 19.69 -10.04
CA ASP A 243 11.93 19.93 -11.48
C ASP A 243 11.26 21.29 -11.74
N ASN A 244 11.16 21.70 -13.00
CA ASN A 244 10.53 22.97 -13.38
C ASN A 244 9.05 23.09 -12.95
N ALA A 245 8.44 21.99 -12.46
CA ALA A 245 7.08 21.93 -11.92
C ALA A 245 7.06 21.82 -10.38
N GLY A 246 8.18 22.01 -9.70
CA GLY A 246 8.29 21.98 -8.23
C GLY A 246 8.34 20.58 -7.62
N ARG A 247 8.36 19.51 -8.42
CA ARG A 247 8.33 18.12 -7.92
C ARG A 247 9.70 17.68 -7.42
N PRO A 248 9.77 16.91 -6.32
CA PRO A 248 11.04 16.41 -5.80
C PRO A 248 11.70 15.49 -6.83
N LYS A 249 12.93 15.81 -7.22
CA LYS A 249 13.79 14.93 -8.02
C LYS A 249 14.52 13.98 -7.07
N LEU A 250 14.31 12.68 -7.26
CA LEU A 250 15.01 11.67 -6.47
C LEU A 250 16.40 11.43 -7.08
N ASP A 251 17.44 11.86 -6.36
CA ASP A 251 18.83 11.58 -6.68
C ASP A 251 19.32 10.44 -5.76
N ILE A 252 19.30 9.21 -6.29
CA ILE A 252 19.84 8.05 -5.58
C ILE A 252 21.30 7.90 -5.96
N ILE A 253 22.18 7.84 -4.96
CA ILE A 253 23.55 7.34 -5.15
C ILE A 253 23.57 5.92 -4.61
N ALA A 254 23.97 4.96 -5.43
CA ALA A 254 24.01 3.56 -5.05
C ALA A 254 25.32 2.90 -5.47
N ASP A 255 25.83 1.99 -4.65
CA ASP A 255 26.93 1.11 -5.07
C ASP A 255 26.34 0.07 -6.05
N ALA A 256 26.78 0.08 -7.30
CA ALA A 256 26.28 -0.81 -8.37
C ALA A 256 27.26 -1.95 -8.66
N SER A 257 26.73 -3.12 -9.03
CA SER A 257 27.55 -4.24 -9.49
C SER A 257 28.16 -3.94 -10.87
N PRO A 258 29.33 -4.53 -11.23
CA PRO A 258 29.92 -4.35 -12.56
C PRO A 258 28.98 -4.71 -13.71
N ASN A 259 28.10 -5.69 -13.52
CA ASN A 259 27.13 -6.09 -14.55
C ASN A 259 26.01 -5.06 -14.70
N LEU A 260 25.51 -4.49 -13.60
CA LEU A 260 24.55 -3.39 -13.65
C LEU A 260 25.16 -2.15 -14.32
N CYS A 261 26.41 -1.81 -14.01
CA CYS A 261 27.13 -0.73 -14.67
C CYS A 261 27.18 -0.92 -16.19
N LYS A 262 27.56 -2.11 -16.67
CA LYS A 262 27.59 -2.42 -18.12
C LYS A 262 26.24 -2.18 -18.81
N VAL A 263 25.14 -2.59 -18.18
CA VAL A 263 23.78 -2.39 -18.73
C VAL A 263 23.43 -0.91 -18.76
N LEU A 264 23.70 -0.18 -17.67
CA LEU A 264 23.40 1.25 -17.57
C LEU A 264 24.27 2.10 -18.52
N ASP A 265 25.54 1.75 -18.69
CA ASP A 265 26.44 2.40 -19.65
C ASP A 265 25.96 2.16 -21.09
N ALA A 266 25.57 0.92 -21.43
CA ALA A 266 25.02 0.62 -22.74
C ALA A 266 23.73 1.41 -23.02
N CYS A 267 22.82 1.49 -22.04
CA CYS A 267 21.64 2.34 -22.13
C CYS A 267 21.99 3.82 -22.35
N ASN A 268 22.97 4.34 -21.58
CA ASN A 268 23.42 5.72 -21.67
C ASN A 268 24.02 6.02 -23.06
N ASP A 269 24.86 5.13 -23.58
CA ASP A 269 25.55 5.31 -24.86
C ASP A 269 24.56 5.25 -26.03
N ILE A 270 23.63 4.29 -26.01
CA ILE A 270 22.56 4.17 -27.01
C ILE A 270 21.72 5.45 -27.03
N ALA A 271 21.30 5.93 -25.86
CA ALA A 271 20.45 7.11 -25.78
C ALA A 271 21.20 8.42 -26.11
N SER A 272 22.47 8.53 -25.72
CA SER A 272 23.33 9.68 -26.02
C SER A 272 23.59 9.79 -27.52
N LYS A 273 23.99 8.67 -28.15
CA LYS A 273 24.19 8.60 -29.60
C LYS A 273 22.91 8.97 -30.35
N PHE A 274 21.77 8.41 -29.94
CA PHE A 274 20.49 8.71 -30.56
C PHE A 274 20.04 10.17 -30.38
N SER A 275 20.39 10.81 -29.27
CA SER A 275 20.16 12.25 -29.05
C SER A 275 20.92 13.11 -30.06
N VAL A 276 22.18 12.76 -30.32
CA VAL A 276 23.03 13.44 -31.32
C VAL A 276 22.48 13.21 -32.72
N ASP A 277 22.17 11.96 -33.07
CA ASP A 277 21.64 11.57 -34.38
C ASP A 277 20.27 12.22 -34.68
N SER A 278 19.49 12.50 -33.64
CA SER A 278 18.18 13.18 -33.75
C SER A 278 18.29 14.70 -33.89
N GLY A 279 19.50 15.27 -33.91
CA GLY A 279 19.72 16.72 -34.04
C GLY A 279 19.35 17.53 -32.79
N SER A 280 19.35 16.90 -31.61
CA SER A 280 19.06 17.60 -30.35
C SER A 280 20.18 18.55 -29.99
N ASN A 281 19.84 19.81 -29.70
CA ASN A 281 20.75 20.82 -29.17
C ASN A 281 20.80 20.85 -27.63
N SER A 282 20.16 19.87 -26.97
CA SER A 282 20.14 19.79 -25.51
C SER A 282 21.46 19.24 -24.97
N GLU A 283 21.96 19.81 -23.88
CA GLU A 283 23.11 19.27 -23.16
C GLU A 283 22.77 17.85 -22.65
N TRP A 284 23.59 16.85 -23.03
CA TRP A 284 23.41 15.48 -22.57
C TRP A 284 23.86 15.35 -21.10
N LYS A 285 22.97 14.84 -20.25
CA LYS A 285 23.31 14.51 -18.86
C LYS A 285 23.35 12.99 -18.70
N PRO A 286 24.50 12.41 -18.37
CA PRO A 286 24.61 10.97 -18.28
C PRO A 286 23.76 10.41 -17.14
N VAL A 287 23.19 9.23 -17.38
CA VAL A 287 22.38 8.48 -16.39
C VAL A 287 23.27 7.83 -15.33
N VAL A 288 24.56 7.65 -15.64
CA VAL A 288 25.58 7.11 -14.73
C VAL A 288 26.66 8.17 -14.54
N ILE A 289 26.82 8.66 -13.31
CA ILE A 289 27.92 9.56 -12.94
C ILE A 289 28.85 8.79 -12.02
N TRP A 290 30.08 8.57 -12.47
CA TRP A 290 31.11 7.87 -11.73
C TRP A 290 31.73 8.80 -10.68
N GLN A 291 31.51 8.49 -9.39
CA GLN A 291 32.24 9.14 -8.31
C GLN A 291 33.33 8.21 -7.77
N GLN A 292 34.57 8.69 -7.72
CA GLN A 292 35.65 7.99 -7.01
C GLN A 292 35.37 8.03 -5.51
N GLY A 293 35.15 6.86 -4.91
CA GLY A 293 34.95 6.67 -3.48
C GLY A 293 35.85 5.57 -2.92
N PHE A 294 36.07 5.61 -1.60
CA PHE A 294 37.03 4.83 -0.80
C PHE A 294 36.91 3.28 -0.80
N TYR A 295 36.15 2.65 -1.72
CA TYR A 295 36.03 1.19 -1.87
C TYR A 295 35.90 0.80 -3.35
N ASP A 296 36.22 -0.45 -3.70
CA ASP A 296 36.31 -1.04 -5.07
C ASP A 296 35.03 -1.02 -5.94
N TYR A 297 34.01 -0.21 -5.62
CA TYR A 297 32.75 -0.16 -6.37
C TYR A 297 32.35 1.27 -6.74
N PRO A 298 31.89 1.50 -7.98
CA PRO A 298 31.47 2.81 -8.45
C PRO A 298 30.12 3.22 -7.87
N ALA A 299 30.02 4.47 -7.42
CA ALA A 299 28.74 5.05 -7.04
C ALA A 299 27.98 5.46 -8.31
N VAL A 300 26.77 4.94 -8.52
CA VAL A 300 25.89 5.29 -9.65
C VAL A 300 24.83 6.28 -9.18
N ARG A 301 24.68 7.39 -9.91
CA ARG A 301 23.66 8.40 -9.65
C ARG A 301 22.46 8.26 -10.57
N LEU A 302 21.38 7.65 -10.11
CA LEU A 302 20.15 7.49 -10.90
C LEU A 302 19.23 8.71 -10.72
N HIS A 303 18.95 9.41 -11.83
CA HIS A 303 17.98 10.50 -11.87
C HIS A 303 16.61 9.94 -12.24
N ILE A 304 15.75 9.68 -11.24
CA ILE A 304 14.41 9.12 -11.48
C ILE A 304 13.39 10.27 -11.57
N PRO A 305 12.78 10.53 -12.74
CA PRO A 305 11.64 11.44 -12.80
C PRO A 305 10.46 10.82 -12.04
N ALA A 306 9.70 11.64 -11.32
CA ALA A 306 8.62 11.24 -10.40
C ALA A 306 7.43 10.46 -11.04
N SER A 307 7.55 10.01 -12.29
CA SER A 307 6.55 9.21 -13.01
C SER A 307 6.91 7.73 -13.16
N GLY A 308 7.98 7.25 -12.52
CA GLY A 308 8.32 5.82 -12.48
C GLY A 308 7.89 5.20 -11.15
N ASP A 309 7.16 4.08 -11.20
CA ASP A 309 6.91 3.23 -10.05
C ASP A 309 8.25 2.63 -9.59
N ILE A 310 8.79 3.13 -8.48
CA ILE A 310 9.95 2.54 -7.84
C ILE A 310 9.46 1.45 -6.89
N ARG A 311 9.83 0.19 -7.17
CA ARG A 311 9.81 -0.88 -6.17
C ARG A 311 11.25 -1.08 -5.67
N ILE A 312 11.50 -0.73 -4.41
CA ILE A 312 12.70 -1.13 -3.65
C ILE A 312 12.32 -2.36 -2.84
#